data_AF-A0A9E5GHW7-F1
#
_entry.id   AF-A0A9E5GHW7-F1
#
_cell.length_a   1.000
_cell.length_b   1.000
_cell.length_c   1.000
_cell.angle_alpha   90.00
_cell.angle_beta   90.00
_cell.angle_gamma   90.00
#
_symmetry.space_group_name_H-M   'P 1'
#
loop_
_entity.id
_entity.type
_entity.pdbx_description
1 polymer ?
#
loop_
_entity_poly.entity_id
_entity_poly.type
_entity_poly.pdbx_seq_one_letter_code
_entity_poly.pdbx_strand_id
1 'polypeptide(L)' 'MRVTAYIRQKETSKNDLDSRASVYFRVRDKGLDVKCASELQINPNHWSQERQGYKSRVNLVDEDTRTIFDSQVK' A
#
# COMPACT_ATOMS: atom_id res chain seq x y z
N MET A 1 -11.14 5.90 -8.03
CA MET A 1 -10.58 5.41 -6.75
C MET A 1 -9.13 4.93 -6.84
N ARG A 2 -8.21 5.54 -6.09
CA ARG A 2 -6.80 5.14 -5.90
C ARG A 2 -6.56 4.83 -4.42
N VAL A 3 -5.93 3.69 -4.13
CA VAL A 3 -5.60 3.27 -2.76
C VAL A 3 -4.08 3.18 -2.62
N THR A 4 -3.54 3.74 -1.53
CA THR A 4 -2.12 3.67 -1.20
C THR A 4 -1.95 3.14 0.21
N ALA A 5 -1.05 2.17 0.39
CA ALA A 5 -0.61 1.74 1.71
C ALA A 5 0.75 2.36 2.03
N TYR A 6 0.94 2.82 3.27
CA TYR A 6 2.21 3.39 3.72
C TYR A 6 2.36 3.23 5.22
N ILE A 7 3.60 3.17 5.69
CA ILE A 7 3.93 3.34 7.11
C ILE A 7 4.43 4.77 7.34
N ARG A 8 4.23 5.30 8.55
CA ARG A 8 4.92 6.53 8.95
C ARG A 8 6.33 6.12 9.37
N GLN A 9 7.31 6.61 8.62
CA GLN A 9 8.71 6.20 8.75
C GLN A 9 9.19 6.42 10.19
N LYS A 10 9.59 5.33 10.84
CA LYS A 10 10.22 5.35 12.16
C LYS A 10 11.69 5.02 11.90
N GLU A 11 12.61 5.86 12.33
CA GLU A 11 14.03 5.52 12.29
C GLU A 11 14.26 4.35 13.24
N THR A 12 14.32 3.16 12.64
CA THR A 12 14.51 1.90 13.32
C THR A 12 15.92 1.43 12.95
N SER A 13 16.66 0.91 13.92
CA SER A 13 18.00 0.39 13.67
C SER A 13 17.96 -0.74 12.64
N LYS A 14 19.00 -0.86 11.81
CA LYS A 14 19.06 -1.79 10.66
C LYS A 14 18.72 -3.26 10.98
N ASN A 15 18.95 -3.69 12.22
CA ASN A 15 18.76 -5.07 12.70
C ASN A 15 17.67 -5.19 13.77
N ASP A 16 16.88 -4.15 13.99
CA ASP A 16 15.78 -4.19 14.95
C ASP A 16 14.62 -5.03 14.38
N LEU A 17 14.30 -6.12 15.08
CA LEU A 17 13.26 -7.09 14.72
C LEU A 17 11.96 -6.84 15.49
N ASP A 18 11.99 -6.05 16.57
CA ASP A 18 10.89 -5.90 17.52
C ASP A 18 10.03 -4.67 17.25
N SER A 19 10.59 -3.64 16.63
CA SER A 19 9.83 -2.45 16.25
C SER A 19 8.62 -2.81 15.37
N ARG A 20 7.46 -2.28 15.76
CA ARG A 20 6.20 -2.38 15.02
C ARG A 20 5.74 -0.98 14.62
N ALA A 21 5.30 -0.84 13.38
CA ALA A 21 4.63 0.37 12.87
C ALA A 21 3.26 0.01 12.30
N SER A 22 2.27 0.85 12.58
CA SER A 22 0.93 0.72 12.00
C SER A 22 0.94 1.06 10.52
N VAL A 23 0.29 0.23 9.72
CA VAL A 23 0.06 0.49 8.30
C VAL A 23 -1.12 1.45 8.16
N TYR A 24 -0.94 2.49 7.34
CA TYR A 24 -1.97 3.44 6.98
C TYR A 24 -2.44 3.20 5.55
N PHE A 25 -3.74 3.33 5.34
CA PHE A 25 -4.34 3.35 4.01
C PHE A 25 -4.82 4.76 3.69
N ARG A 26 -4.49 5.23 2.49
CA ARG A 26 -5.04 6.45 1.91
C ARG A 26 -5.89 6.10 0.71
N VAL A 27 -7.17 6.44 0.77
CA VAL A 27 -8.13 6.26 -0.31
C VAL A 27 -8.42 7.62 -0.92
N ARG A 28 -8.12 7.77 -2.21
CA ARG A 28 -8.39 8.99 -2.99
C ARG A 28 -9.36 8.73 -4.11
N ASP A 29 -10.37 9.57 -4.24
CA ASP A 29 -11.26 9.61 -5.40
C ASP A 29 -11.68 11.04 -5.73
N LYS A 30 -12.55 11.22 -6.73
CA LYS A 30 -13.14 12.53 -7.07
C LYS A 30 -13.83 13.13 -5.83
N GLY A 31 -13.19 14.10 -5.19
CA GLY A 31 -13.71 14.79 -4.01
C GLY A 31 -13.59 14.03 -2.68
N LEU A 32 -12.89 12.88 -2.64
CA LEU A 32 -12.70 12.09 -1.43
C LEU A 32 -11.21 11.84 -1.18
N ASP A 33 -10.70 12.22 -0.01
CA ASP A 33 -9.34 11.89 0.44
C ASP A 33 -9.37 11.47 1.91
N VAL A 34 -9.35 10.17 2.16
CA VAL A 34 -9.43 9.58 3.49
C VAL A 34 -8.13 8.89 3.83
N LYS A 35 -7.63 9.12 5.04
CA LYS A 35 -6.50 8.40 5.63
C LYS A 35 -7.00 7.66 6.86
N CYS A 36 -6.85 6.34 6.90
CA CYS A 36 -7.15 5.55 8.09
C CYS A 36 -5.89 4.83 8.58
N ALA A 37 -5.76 4.72 9.90
CA ALA A 37 -4.85 3.77 10.51
C ALA A 37 -5.51 2.39 10.46
N SER A 38 -4.74 1.36 10.11
CA SER A 38 -5.20 -0.02 10.23
C SER A 38 -4.68 -0.65 11.50
N GLU A 39 -5.32 -1.76 11.88
CA GLU A 39 -4.85 -2.64 12.95
C GLU A 39 -3.61 -3.45 12.53
N LEU A 40 -3.27 -3.44 11.24
CA LEU A 40 -2.10 -4.14 10.72
C LEU A 40 -0.83 -3.44 11.18
N GLN A 41 0.08 -4.23 11.76
CA GLN A 41 1.39 -3.79 12.18
C GLN A 41 2.48 -4.57 11.46
N ILE A 42 3.53 -3.88 11.05
CA ILE A 42 4.68 -4.47 10.38
C ILE A 42 5.98 -3.88 10.95
N ASN A 43 7.06 -4.66 10.89
CA ASN A 43 8.38 -4.11 11.16
C ASN A 43 8.78 -3.12 10.04
N PRO A 44 9.17 -1.87 10.36
CA PRO A 44 9.63 -0.89 9.38
C PRO A 44 10.73 -1.40 8.44
N ASN A 45 11.64 -2.25 8.93
CA ASN A 45 12.74 -2.82 8.14
C ASN A 45 12.26 -3.77 7.04
N HIS A 46 11.09 -4.38 7.20
CA HIS A 46 10.47 -5.22 6.17
C HIS A 46 9.66 -4.42 5.14
N TRP A 47 9.52 -3.11 5.35
CA TRP A 47 8.81 -2.24 4.43
C TRP A 47 9.77 -1.64 3.40
N SER A 48 9.58 -1.99 2.13
CA SER A 48 10.36 -1.40 1.03
C SER A 48 9.88 0.03 0.77
N GLN A 49 10.77 1.02 1.00
CA GLN A 49 10.50 2.43 0.71
C GLN A 49 10.30 2.70 -0.79
N GLU A 50 11.03 2.01 -1.66
CA GLU A 50 10.86 2.12 -3.12
C GLU A 50 9.48 1.63 -3.58
N ARG A 51 8.90 0.68 -2.84
CA ARG A 51 7.55 0.15 -3.07
C ARG A 51 6.50 0.86 -2.21
N GLN A 52 6.88 1.89 -1.45
CA GLN A 52 5.98 2.72 -0.66
C GLN A 52 5.29 3.73 -1.58
N GLY A 53 4.06 3.42 -1.97
CA GLY A 53 3.34 4.24 -2.94
C GLY A 53 2.31 3.44 -3.69
N TYR A 54 1.66 4.09 -4.66
CA TYR A 54 0.58 3.48 -5.42
C TYR A 54 1.06 2.20 -6.12
N LYS A 55 0.49 1.06 -5.74
CA LYS A 55 0.30 -0.04 -6.68
C LYS A 55 -1.12 0.04 -7.23
N SER A 56 -1.27 -0.23 -8.53
CA SER A 56 -2.55 -0.61 -9.10
C SER A 56 -2.96 -1.92 -8.42
N ARG A 57 -3.71 -1.76 -7.32
CA ARG A 57 -4.46 -2.73 -6.52
C ARG A 57 -3.84 -4.12 -6.33
N VAL A 58 -3.71 -4.49 -5.05
CA VAL A 58 -3.97 -5.85 -4.52
C VAL A 58 -4.29 -6.85 -5.64
N ASN A 59 -3.29 -7.62 -6.09
CA ASN A 59 -3.47 -8.67 -7.10
C ASN A 59 -4.34 -9.79 -6.48
N LEU A 60 -5.66 -9.61 -6.51
CA LEU A 60 -6.62 -10.70 -6.46
C LEU A 60 -6.99 -11.16 -7.88
N VAL A 61 -6.45 -10.50 -8.90
CA VAL A 61 -6.78 -10.74 -10.30
C VAL A 61 -5.47 -11.07 -11.01
N ASP A 62 -5.49 -12.19 -11.71
CA ASP A 62 -4.38 -12.67 -12.54
C ASP A 62 -4.03 -11.62 -13.63
N GLU A 63 -2.75 -11.51 -13.99
CA GLU A 63 -2.28 -10.49 -14.95
C GLU A 63 -2.95 -10.64 -16.33
N ASP A 64 -3.30 -11.86 -16.73
CA ASP A 64 -3.99 -12.11 -17.99
C ASP A 64 -5.40 -11.52 -17.97
N THR A 65 -6.09 -11.68 -16.84
CA THR A 65 -7.46 -11.17 -16.65
C THR A 65 -7.47 -9.63 -16.62
N ARG A 66 -6.46 -9.00 -16.02
CA ARG A 66 -6.31 -7.54 -16.02
C ARG A 66 -6.11 -7.01 -17.45
N THR A 67 -5.23 -7.66 -18.21
CA THR A 67 -4.86 -7.23 -19.56
C THR A 67 -6.06 -7.28 -20.51
N ILE A 68 -6.90 -8.32 -20.40
CA ILE A 68 -8.14 -8.44 -21.16
C ILE A 68 -9.11 -7.30 -20.82
N PHE A 69 -9.34 -7.03 -19.53
CA PHE A 69 -10.25 -5.96 -19.11
C PHE A 69 -9.81 -4.58 -19.62
N ASP A 70 -8.52 -4.26 -19.49
CA ASP A 70 -7.98 -2.97 -19.94
C ASP A 70 -8.13 -2.77 -21.46
N SER A 71 -8.12 -3.86 -22.25
CA SER A 71 -8.36 -3.81 -23.69
C SER A 71 -9.82 -3.54 -24.07
N GLN A 72 -10.78 -3.98 -23.24
CA GLN A 72 -12.22 -3.88 -23.51
C GLN A 72 -12.84 -2.54 -23.10
N VAL A 73 -12.15 -1.77 -22.26
CA VAL A 73 -12.63 -0.48 -21.72
C VAL A 73 -12.16 0.71 -22.57
N LYS A 74 -11.35 0.48 -23.61
CA LYS A 74 -11.02 1.48 -24.64
C LYS A 74 -12.13 1.62 -25.68
#